data_AF-A0A5D0R0U4-F1
#
_entry.id   AF-A0A5D0R0U4-F1
#
_cell.length_a   1.000
_cell.length_b   1.000
_cell.length_c   1.000
_cell.angle_alpha   90.00
_cell.angle_beta   90.00
_cell.angle_gamma   90.00
#
_symmetry.space_group_name_H-M   'P 1'
#
loop_
_entity.id
_entity.type
_entity.pdbx_description
1 polymer ?
#
loop_
_entity_poly.entity_id
_entity_poly.type
_entity_poly.pdbx_seq_one_letter_code
_entity_poly.pdbx_strand_id
1 'polypeptide(L)' 'MALNKAALKTSIIGIMEDMMTRENTSIEEFATRLSDAVDVYVKAADIIYTAGLIDAEARPVIGTFEGNLQ' A
#
# COMPACT_ATOMS: atom_id res chain seq x y z
N MET A 1 12.16 7.74 2.81
CA MET A 1 11.12 7.25 3.73
C MET A 1 11.31 5.77 3.98
N ALA A 2 11.05 5.32 5.21
CA ALA A 2 11.08 3.89 5.51
C ALA A 2 9.65 3.37 5.43
N LEU A 3 9.41 2.46 4.50
CA LEU A 3 8.16 1.69 4.40
C LEU A 3 7.74 1.17 5.80
N ASN A 4 6.44 1.19 6.12
CA ASN A 4 5.91 0.87 7.45
C ASN A 4 6.01 -0.64 7.75
N LYS A 5 7.21 -1.08 8.15
CA LYS A 5 7.53 -2.49 8.43
C LYS A 5 6.65 -3.09 9.52
N ALA A 6 6.20 -2.28 10.47
CA ALA A 6 5.31 -2.74 11.54
C ALA A 6 3.94 -3.15 10.99
N ALA A 7 3.36 -2.35 10.10
CA ALA A 7 2.09 -2.65 9.46
C ALA A 7 2.15 -3.93 8.61
N LEU A 8 3.20 -4.11 7.80
CA LEU A 8 3.40 -5.34 7.02
C LEU A 8 3.51 -6.56 7.93
N LYS A 9 4.30 -6.48 9.01
CA LYS A 9 4.45 -7.58 9.98
C LYS A 9 3.10 -7.97 10.58
N THR A 10 2.30 -7.00 11.01
CA THR A 10 0.95 -7.26 11.57
C THR A 10 0.04 -7.96 10.55
N SER A 11 0.09 -7.53 9.28
CA SER A 11 -0.71 -8.16 8.21
C SER A 11 -0.31 -9.62 7.99
N ILE A 12 1.00 -9.91 7.93
CA ILE A 12 1.51 -11.28 7.77
C ILE A 12 1.10 -12.18 8.95
N ILE A 13 1.16 -11.66 10.18
CA ILE A 13 0.72 -12.42 11.37
C ILE A 13 -0.76 -12.77 11.25
N GLY A 14 -1.63 -11.83 10.87
CA GLY A 14 -3.06 -12.10 10.70
C GLY A 14 -3.35 -13.13 9.60
N ILE A 15 -2.58 -13.14 8.51
CA ILE A 15 -2.69 -14.18 7.48
C ILE A 15 -2.32 -15.55 8.07
N MET A 16 -1.24 -15.63 8.84
CA MET A 16 -0.78 -16.88 9.46
C MET A 16 -1.77 -17.41 10.49
N GLU A 17 -2.30 -16.55 11.36
CA GLU A 17 -3.32 -16.92 12.35
C GLU A 17 -4.58 -17.45 11.66
N ASP A 18 -5.04 -16.80 10.58
CA ASP A 18 -6.18 -17.28 9.79
C ASP A 18 -5.89 -18.65 9.17
N MET A 19 -4.71 -18.85 8.57
CA MET A 19 -4.31 -20.15 8.01
C MET A 19 -4.26 -21.27 9.06
N MET A 20 -3.87 -20.95 10.31
CA MET A 20 -3.85 -21.94 11.40
C MET A 20 -5.24 -22.39 11.83
N THR A 21 -6.28 -21.59 11.59
CA THR A 21 -7.67 -21.95 11.93
C THR A 21 -8.36 -22.80 10.86
N ARG A 22 -7.74 -22.98 9.69
CA ARG A 22 -8.33 -23.68 8.56
C ARG A 22 -8.07 -25.17 8.60
N GLU A 23 -9.11 -25.96 8.32
CA GLU A 23 -9.02 -27.43 8.26
C GLU A 23 -8.16 -27.92 7.08
N ASN A 24 -8.14 -27.16 5.98
CA ASN A 24 -7.33 -27.47 4.80
C ASN A 24 -6.32 -26.35 4.52
N THR A 25 -5.04 -26.73 4.44
CA THR A 25 -3.97 -25.82 4.05
C THR A 25 -4.09 -25.44 2.57
N SER A 26 -4.30 -24.16 2.27
CA SER A 26 -4.30 -23.61 0.91
C SER A 26 -3.04 -22.76 0.68
N ILE A 27 -2.02 -23.37 0.08
CA ILE A 27 -0.74 -22.71 -0.19
C ILE A 27 -0.91 -21.58 -1.22
N GLU A 28 -1.78 -21.77 -2.21
CA GLU A 28 -2.05 -20.75 -3.24
C GLU A 28 -2.71 -19.50 -2.64
N GLU A 29 -3.72 -19.67 -1.78
CA GLU A 29 -4.37 -18.53 -1.14
C GLU A 29 -3.42 -17.79 -0.20
N PHE A 30 -2.61 -18.52 0.56
CA PHE A 30 -1.56 -17.92 1.38
C PHE A 30 -0.60 -17.08 0.53
N ALA A 31 -0.15 -17.63 -0.61
CA ALA A 31 0.75 -16.93 -1.51
C ALA A 31 0.12 -15.65 -2.09
N THR A 32 -1.15 -15.70 -2.52
CA THR A 32 -1.89 -14.53 -3.02
C THR A 32 -2.00 -13.44 -1.95
N ARG A 33 -2.44 -13.81 -0.74
CA ARG A 33 -2.62 -12.83 0.35
C ARG A 33 -1.30 -12.22 0.80
N LEU A 34 -0.22 -13.00 0.81
CA LEU A 34 1.11 -12.50 1.11
C LEU A 34 1.59 -11.53 0.02
N SER A 35 1.43 -11.86 -1.26
CA SER A 35 1.82 -10.96 -2.36
C SER A 35 1.02 -9.66 -2.33
N ASP A 36 -0.27 -9.70 -2.01
CA ASP A 36 -1.12 -8.51 -1.90
C ASP A 36 -0.68 -7.61 -0.74
N ALA A 37 -0.37 -8.20 0.42
CA ALA A 37 0.15 -7.46 1.57
C ALA A 37 1.49 -6.76 1.25
N VAL A 38 2.34 -7.41 0.46
CA VAL A 38 3.61 -6.83 -0.03
C VAL A 38 3.36 -5.73 -1.07
N ASP A 39 2.42 -5.91 -1.99
CA ASP A 39 2.04 -4.92 -3.00
C ASP A 39 1.52 -3.63 -2.34
N VAL A 40 0.60 -3.75 -1.38
CA VAL A 40 0.10 -2.62 -0.58
C VAL A 40 1.24 -1.95 0.19
N TYR A 41 2.13 -2.74 0.79
CA TYR A 41 3.27 -2.19 1.52
C TYR A 41 4.22 -1.40 0.62
N VAL A 42 4.52 -1.89 -0.59
CA VAL A 42 5.39 -1.19 -1.55
C VAL A 42 4.71 0.04 -2.16
N LYS A 43 3.39 -0.03 -2.41
CA LYS A 43 2.57 1.07 -2.93
C LYS A 43 2.19 2.11 -1.88
N ALA A 44 2.35 1.81 -0.59
CA ALA A 44 2.33 2.79 0.49
C ALA A 44 3.61 3.64 0.45
N ALA A 45 3.88 4.25 -0.71
CA ALA A 45 4.72 5.41 -0.81
C ALA A 45 3.88 6.58 -0.30
N ASP A 46 4.28 7.17 0.82
CA ASP A 46 3.77 8.47 1.22
C ASP A 46 4.10 9.45 0.09
N ILE A 47 3.07 9.97 -0.59
CA ILE A 47 3.23 11.13 -1.44
C ILE A 47 3.49 12.30 -0.50
N ILE A 48 4.75 12.63 -0.26
CA ILE A 48 5.10 13.89 0.39
C ILE A 48 4.73 15.00 -0.60
N TYR A 49 3.54 15.58 -0.42
CA TYR A 49 3.17 16.85 -1.02
C TYR A 49 3.99 17.95 -0.34
N THR A 50 5.24 18.17 -0.77
CA THR A 50 6.09 19.26 -0.27
C THR A 50 5.52 20.64 -0.63
N ALA A 51 4.70 20.70 -1.68
CA ALA A 51 3.81 21.79 -2.02
C ALA A 51 2.65 21.20 -2.83
N GLY A 52 1.49 21.89 -2.84
CA GLY A 52 0.44 21.61 -3.81
C GLY A 52 0.98 21.60 -5.25
N LEU A 53 0.25 21.02 -6.21
CA LEU A 53 0.27 21.65 -7.53
C LEU A 53 -0.17 23.09 -7.29
N ILE A 54 0.80 24.00 -7.28
CA ILE A 54 0.61 25.42 -7.09
C ILE A 54 0.83 26.08 -8.44
N ASP A 55 -0.08 26.98 -8.81
CA ASP A 55 0.13 27.78 -10.01
C ASP A 55 1.31 28.76 -9.82
N ALA A 56 1.65 29.52 -10.86
CA ALA A 56 2.73 30.51 -10.81
C ALA A 56 2.56 31.56 -9.69
N GLU A 57 1.37 31.64 -9.08
CA GLU A 57 0.98 32.59 -8.05
C GLU A 57 0.74 31.91 -6.68
N ALA A 58 1.24 30.68 -6.50
CA ALA A 58 1.17 29.92 -5.25
C ALA A 58 -0.25 29.57 -4.76
N ARG A 59 -1.24 29.47 -5.66
CA ARG A 59 -2.62 29.09 -5.34
C ARG A 59 -2.86 27.59 -5.57
N PRO A 60 -3.80 26.94 -4.86
CA PRO A 60 -4.19 25.56 -5.14
C PRO A 60 -4.68 25.42 -6.59
N VAL A 61 -4.06 24.53 -7.38
CA VAL A 61 -4.55 24.18 -8.71
C VAL A 61 -5.82 23.33 -8.55
N ILE A 62 -6.94 23.84 -9.08
CA ILE A 62 -8.22 23.13 -9.14
C ILE A 62 -8.43 22.67 -10.58
N GLY A 63 -8.41 21.35 -10.84
CA GLY A 63 -8.62 20.78 -12.17
C GLY A 63 -8.41 19.27 -12.21
N THR A 64 -8.75 18.65 -13.36
CA THR A 64 -8.46 17.24 -13.65
C THR A 64 -6.98 17.08 -13.99
N PHE A 65 -6.29 16.16 -13.34
CA PHE A 65 -4.91 15.82 -13.69
C PHE A 65 -4.90 14.93 -14.94
N GLU A 66 -4.48 15.48 -16.08
CA GLU A 66 -4.28 14.75 -17.34
C GLU A 66 -2.84 14.22 -17.42
N GLY A 67 -2.55 13.15 -16.68
CA GLY A 67 -1.24 12.52 -16.68
C GLY A 67 -1.26 11.10 -16.10
N ASN A 68 -0.26 10.30 -16.45
CA ASN A 68 -0.08 8.99 -15.84
C ASN A 68 0.77 9.12 -14.58
N LEU A 69 0.25 8.61 -13.47
CA LEU A 69 1.06 8.34 -12.29
C LEU A 69 2.03 7.21 -12.64
N GLN A 70 3.34 7.45 -12.54
CA GLN A 70 4.38 6.43 -12.60
C GLN A 70 4.86 6.10 -11.20
#